data_AF-A0A958S5N9-F1
#
_entry.id   AF-A0A958S5N9-F1
#
_cell.length_a   1.000
_cell.length_b   1.000
_cell.length_c   1.000
_cell.angle_alpha   90.00
_cell.angle_beta   90.00
_cell.angle_gamma   90.00
#
_symmetry.space_group_name_H-M   'P 1'
#
loop_
_entity.id
_entity.type
_entity.pdbx_description
1 polymer ?
#
loop_
_entity_poly.entity_id
_entity_poly.type
_entity_poly.pdbx_seq_one_letter_code
_entity_poly.pdbx_strand_id
1 'polypeptide(L)'
;VLSNPIVGASGAIFGILAAYGIFFGNRYFLVFFLFPMKAKYFVLLMAGIELVMGIEANPRDNVAHFAHIGGMAVGALYIYLKYVKGPLFGRGQSKKDAERDKLRRQFRLIVNQGDEEDNKQDNKQDGGPSYWN
;
A
#
# COMPACT_ATOMS: atom_id res chain seq x y z
N VAL A 1 -15.49 -9.52 -39.04
CA VAL A 1 -14.54 -9.27 -37.93
C VAL A 1 -15.29 -9.42 -36.61
N LEU A 2 -15.14 -10.57 -35.95
CA LEU A 2 -15.68 -10.76 -34.60
C LEU A 2 -14.67 -10.12 -33.63
N SER A 3 -15.04 -8.98 -33.06
CA SER A 3 -14.34 -8.41 -31.91
C SER A 3 -14.58 -9.33 -30.73
N ASN A 4 -13.62 -10.18 -30.40
CA ASN A 4 -13.58 -10.81 -29.08
C ASN A 4 -13.12 -9.74 -28.09
N PRO A 5 -14.00 -9.15 -27.26
CA PRO A 5 -13.54 -8.22 -26.24
C PRO A 5 -12.54 -8.96 -25.36
N ILE A 6 -11.37 -8.36 -25.14
CA ILE A 6 -10.47 -8.82 -24.08
C ILE A 6 -11.20 -8.55 -22.77
N VAL A 7 -11.89 -9.55 -22.23
CA VAL A 7 -12.52 -9.46 -20.91
C VAL A 7 -11.40 -9.60 -19.87
N GLY A 8 -10.67 -8.50 -19.64
CA GLY A 8 -9.41 -8.45 -18.89
C GLY A 8 -9.54 -8.22 -17.37
N ALA A 9 -10.71 -8.48 -16.77
CA ALA A 9 -10.91 -8.29 -15.34
C ALA A 9 -10.00 -9.20 -14.49
N SER A 10 -9.68 -10.40 -14.99
CA SER A 10 -8.85 -11.37 -14.27
C SER A 10 -7.44 -10.83 -14.01
N GLY A 11 -6.83 -10.11 -14.95
CA GLY A 11 -5.53 -9.46 -14.75
C GLY A 11 -5.54 -8.47 -13.57
N ALA A 12 -6.60 -7.68 -13.42
CA ALA A 12 -6.76 -6.78 -12.27
C ALA A 12 -6.91 -7.55 -10.95
N ILE A 13 -7.64 -8.67 -10.93
CA ILE A 13 -7.74 -9.54 -9.76
C ILE A 13 -6.37 -10.09 -9.37
N PHE A 14 -5.56 -10.52 -10.34
CA PHE A 14 -4.18 -10.94 -10.11
C PHE A 14 -3.29 -9.79 -9.61
N GLY A 15 -3.53 -8.56 -10.06
CA GLY A 15 -2.89 -7.36 -9.49
C GLY A 15 -3.26 -7.13 -8.02
N ILE A 16 -4.53 -7.31 -7.65
CA ILE A 16 -4.99 -7.24 -6.25
C ILE A 16 -4.38 -8.39 -5.42
N LEU A 17 -4.30 -9.60 -5.98
CA LEU A 17 -3.65 -10.73 -5.33
C LEU A 17 -2.17 -10.43 -5.02
N ALA A 18 -1.44 -9.86 -5.97
CA ALA A 18 -0.06 -9.42 -5.76
C ALA A 18 0.03 -8.34 -4.67
N ALA A 19 -0.86 -7.34 -4.69
CA ALA A 19 -0.95 -6.31 -3.65
C ALA A 19 -1.20 -6.90 -2.25
N TYR A 20 -2.09 -7.89 -2.16
CA TYR A 20 -2.38 -8.60 -0.91
C TYR A 20 -1.14 -9.34 -0.37
N GLY A 21 -0.39 -10.01 -1.25
CA GLY A 21 0.87 -10.68 -0.89
C GLY A 21 1.92 -9.72 -0.33
N ILE A 22 1.97 -8.48 -0.83
CA ILE A 22 2.89 -7.44 -0.35
C ILE A 22 2.46 -6.93 1.02
N PHE A 23 1.19 -6.52 1.20
CA PHE A 23 0.73 -5.92 2.45
C PHE A 23 0.54 -6.93 3.59
N PHE A 24 0.02 -8.12 3.27
CA PHE A 24 -0.39 -9.12 4.25
C PHE A 24 0.41 -10.42 4.11
N GLY A 25 1.63 -10.35 3.57
CA GLY A 25 2.45 -11.52 3.24
C GLY A 25 2.71 -12.49 4.39
N ASN A 26 2.67 -12.04 5.65
CA ASN A 26 2.83 -12.88 6.83
C ASN A 26 1.52 -13.41 7.43
N ARG A 27 0.35 -12.98 6.92
CA ARG A 27 -0.95 -13.49 7.34
C ARG A 27 -1.12 -14.92 6.83
N TYR A 28 -1.56 -15.79 7.73
CA TYR A 28 -1.95 -17.15 7.38
C TYR A 28 -3.42 -17.20 6.97
N PHE A 29 -3.72 -18.02 5.98
CA PHE A 29 -5.07 -18.46 5.67
C PHE A 29 -5.05 -19.94 5.29
N LEU A 30 -6.20 -20.60 5.38
CA LEU A 30 -6.34 -21.98 4.96
C LEU A 30 -6.56 -22.03 3.45
N VAL A 31 -5.63 -22.66 2.73
CA VAL A 31 -5.79 -22.93 1.31
C VAL A 31 -6.75 -24.10 1.16
N PHE A 32 -7.89 -23.88 0.51
CA PHE A 32 -8.97 -24.86 0.36
C PHE A 32 -9.42 -25.53 1.67
N PHE A 33 -9.30 -24.84 2.81
CA PHE A 33 -9.58 -25.40 4.15
C PHE A 33 -8.67 -26.56 4.59
N LEU A 34 -7.62 -26.91 3.84
CA LEU A 34 -6.74 -28.03 4.15
C LEU A 34 -5.47 -27.61 4.90
N PHE A 35 -4.71 -26.66 4.37
CA PHE A 35 -3.38 -26.33 4.89
C PHE A 35 -3.23 -24.82 5.17
N PRO A 36 -2.71 -24.43 6.35
CA PRO A 36 -2.40 -23.04 6.63
C PRO A 36 -1.16 -22.61 5.82
N MET A 37 -1.30 -21.55 5.02
CA MET A 37 -0.21 -21.00 4.22
C MET A 37 -0.11 -19.50 4.42
N LYS A 38 1.13 -18.96 4.48
CA LYS A 38 1.34 -17.51 4.46
C LYS A 38 1.00 -16.97 3.08
N ALA A 39 0.36 -15.80 3.04
CA ALA A 39 -0.08 -15.18 1.80
C ALA A 39 1.04 -14.97 0.77
N LYS A 40 2.25 -14.60 1.21
CA LYS A 40 3.39 -14.42 0.29
C LYS A 40 3.74 -15.69 -0.50
N TYR A 41 3.64 -16.86 0.13
CA TYR A 41 3.95 -18.12 -0.54
C TYR A 41 2.86 -18.50 -1.53
N PHE A 42 1.59 -18.27 -1.18
CA PHE A 42 0.48 -18.48 -2.10
C PHE A 42 0.59 -17.58 -3.35
N VAL A 43 0.89 -16.30 -3.17
CA VAL A 43 1.05 -15.37 -4.29
C VAL A 43 2.23 -15.75 -5.18
N LEU A 44 3.38 -16.15 -4.60
CA LEU A 44 4.52 -16.63 -5.38
C LEU A 44 4.22 -17.93 -6.12
N LEU A 45 3.49 -18.86 -5.49
CA LEU A 45 3.06 -20.10 -6.13
C LEU A 45 2.15 -19.83 -7.33
N MET A 46 1.16 -18.95 -7.18
CA MET A 46 0.27 -18.55 -8.27
C MET A 46 1.05 -17.90 -9.41
N ALA A 47 1.98 -16.99 -9.12
CA ALA A 47 2.85 -16.39 -10.14
C ALA A 47 3.69 -17.44 -10.88
N GLY A 48 4.22 -18.43 -10.15
CA GLY A 48 4.99 -19.53 -10.75
C GLY A 48 4.16 -20.42 -11.66
N ILE A 49 2.95 -20.80 -11.23
CA ILE A 49 2.03 -21.62 -12.03
C ILE A 49 1.64 -20.90 -13.32
N GLU A 50 1.23 -19.64 -13.22
CA GLU A 50 0.85 -18.81 -14.37
C GLU A 50 2.02 -18.64 -15.34
N LEU A 51 3.25 -18.48 -14.84
CA LEU A 51 4.43 -18.37 -15.68
C LEU A 51 4.72 -19.69 -16.42
N VAL A 52 4.65 -20.83 -15.73
CA VAL A 52 4.86 -22.15 -16.35
C VAL A 52 3.80 -22.43 -17.41
N MET A 53 2.52 -22.22 -17.11
CA MET A 53 1.42 -22.43 -18.06
C MET A 53 1.52 -21.49 -19.26
N GLY A 54 1.90 -20.22 -19.03
CA GLY A 54 2.18 -19.28 -20.10
C GLY A 54 3.33 -19.69 -21.02
N ILE A 55 4.39 -20.30 -20.47
CA ILE A 55 5.54 -20.80 -21.25
C ILE A 55 5.19 -22.09 -22.00
N GLU A 56 4.42 -23.00 -21.38
CA GLU A 56 4.00 -24.27 -22.00
C GLU A 56 3.13 -24.03 -23.25
N ALA A 57 2.38 -22.92 -23.27
CA ALA A 57 1.60 -22.46 -24.42
C ALA A 57 0.71 -23.58 -25.01
N ASN A 58 0.04 -24.32 -24.14
CA ASN A 58 -0.78 -25.46 -24.51
C ASN A 58 -1.96 -25.02 -25.41
N PRO A 59 -2.11 -25.55 -26.64
CA PRO A 59 -3.19 -25.15 -27.55
C PRO A 59 -4.61 -25.49 -27.06
N ARG A 60 -4.74 -26.34 -26.04
CA ARG A 60 -6.04 -26.67 -25.40
C ARG A 60 -6.37 -25.74 -24.24
N ASP A 61 -5.44 -24.88 -23.86
CA ASP A 61 -5.60 -23.90 -22.81
C ASP A 61 -6.16 -22.59 -23.38
N ASN A 62 -7.30 -22.15 -22.83
CA ASN A 62 -7.98 -20.93 -23.25
C ASN A 62 -7.76 -19.78 -22.28
N VAL A 63 -6.79 -19.88 -21.37
CA VAL A 63 -6.47 -18.87 -20.35
C VAL A 63 -5.34 -17.95 -20.83
N ALA A 64 -5.53 -16.65 -20.64
CA ALA A 64 -4.52 -15.63 -20.97
C ALA A 64 -3.50 -15.44 -19.83
N HIS A 65 -2.63 -16.43 -19.61
CA HIS A 65 -1.65 -16.44 -18.51
C HIS A 65 -0.74 -15.20 -18.45
N PHE A 66 -0.28 -14.71 -19.59
CA PHE A 66 0.52 -13.49 -19.64
C PHE A 66 -0.26 -12.23 -19.20
N ALA A 67 -1.58 -12.21 -19.37
CA ALA A 67 -2.41 -11.13 -18.86
C ALA A 67 -2.50 -11.16 -17.33
N HIS A 68 -2.52 -12.35 -16.72
CA HIS A 68 -2.44 -12.50 -15.26
C HIS A 68 -1.07 -12.03 -14.74
N ILE A 69 0.03 -12.53 -15.31
CA ILE A 69 1.39 -12.12 -14.92
C ILE A 69 1.59 -10.61 -15.10
N GLY A 70 1.14 -10.04 -16.21
CA GLY A 70 1.17 -8.59 -16.45
C GLY A 70 0.39 -7.81 -15.39
N GLY A 71 -0.81 -8.29 -15.03
CA GLY A 71 -1.62 -7.73 -13.95
C GLY A 71 -0.94 -7.79 -12.58
N MET A 72 -0.36 -8.94 -12.23
CA MET A 72 0.44 -9.09 -11.01
C MET A 72 1.62 -8.12 -10.98
N ALA A 73 2.37 -8.02 -12.08
CA ALA A 73 3.56 -7.18 -12.18
C ALA A 73 3.21 -5.70 -12.05
N VAL A 74 2.19 -5.22 -12.77
CA VAL A 74 1.74 -3.82 -12.70
C VAL A 74 1.16 -3.49 -11.33
N GLY A 75 0.35 -4.39 -10.75
CA GLY A 75 -0.20 -4.22 -9.40
C GLY A 75 0.90 -4.15 -8.34
N ALA A 76 1.83 -5.11 -8.36
CA ALA A 76 2.97 -5.14 -7.47
C ALA A 76 3.86 -3.90 -7.60
N LEU A 77 4.15 -3.50 -8.84
CA LEU A 77 4.92 -2.29 -9.12
C LEU A 77 4.22 -1.07 -8.55
N TYR A 78 2.94 -0.84 -8.86
CA TYR A 78 2.18 0.29 -8.32
C TYR A 78 2.21 0.35 -6.78
N ILE A 79 2.01 -0.79 -6.11
CA ILE A 79 2.04 -0.85 -4.65
C ILE A 79 3.44 -0.54 -4.11
N TYR A 80 4.46 -1.17 -4.69
CA TYR A 80 5.85 -0.95 -4.30
C TYR A 80 6.24 0.53 -4.44
N LEU A 81 5.90 1.11 -5.58
CA LEU A 81 6.14 2.49 -5.92
C LEU A 81 5.43 3.47 -4.96
N LYS A 82 4.17 3.24 -4.62
CA LYS A 82 3.38 4.18 -3.81
C LYS A 82 3.56 4.01 -2.30
N TYR A 83 3.68 2.77 -1.82
CA TYR A 83 3.57 2.45 -0.39
C TYR A 83 4.86 1.91 0.22
N VAL A 84 5.77 1.31 -0.57
CA VAL A 84 7.04 0.78 -0.05
C VAL A 84 8.17 1.79 -0.22
N LYS A 85 8.33 2.36 -1.41
CA LYS A 85 9.40 3.33 -1.71
C LYS A 85 9.07 4.77 -1.30
N GLY A 86 7.78 5.08 -1.13
CA GLY A 86 7.29 6.46 -0.99
C GLY A 86 7.09 7.15 -2.36
N PRO A 87 6.45 8.34 -2.40
CA PRO A 87 6.02 8.97 -3.65
C PRO A 87 7.16 9.12 -4.65
N LEU A 88 7.04 8.47 -5.83
CA LEU A 88 8.07 8.49 -6.89
C LEU A 88 8.39 9.89 -7.39
N PHE A 89 7.33 10.66 -7.59
CA PHE A 89 7.45 12.09 -7.74
C PHE A 89 7.54 12.59 -6.33
N GLY A 90 8.77 12.60 -5.82
CA GLY A 90 9.09 13.22 -4.54
C GLY A 90 8.30 14.50 -4.50
N ARG A 91 7.40 14.58 -3.52
CA ARG A 91 6.53 15.73 -3.26
C ARG A 91 7.38 16.94 -3.59
N GLY A 92 7.15 17.54 -4.76
CA GLY A 92 7.97 18.63 -5.22
C GLY A 92 7.88 19.60 -4.07
N GLN A 93 8.99 19.83 -3.36
CA GLN A 93 9.02 20.73 -2.22
C GLN A 93 8.75 22.10 -2.82
N SER A 94 7.47 22.37 -3.06
CA SER A 94 6.98 23.67 -3.41
C SER A 94 7.50 24.56 -2.31
N LYS A 95 8.09 25.70 -2.66
CA LYS A 95 8.63 26.64 -1.66
C LYS A 95 7.62 26.92 -0.54
N LYS A 96 6.32 26.81 -0.86
CA LYS A 96 5.18 26.82 0.07
C LYS A 96 5.24 25.75 1.17
N ASP A 97 5.57 24.51 0.87
CA ASP A 97 5.64 23.42 1.86
C ASP A 97 6.83 23.65 2.82
N ALA A 98 7.98 24.09 2.29
CA ALA A 98 9.13 24.44 3.11
C ALA A 98 8.87 25.68 4.00
N GLU A 99 8.13 26.67 3.49
CA GLU A 99 7.71 27.85 4.25
C GLU A 99 6.70 27.47 5.34
N ARG A 100 5.73 26.60 5.05
CA ARG A 100 4.78 26.08 6.05
C ARG A 100 5.49 25.29 7.16
N ASP A 101 6.52 24.52 6.84
CA ASP A 101 7.31 23.80 7.84
C ASP A 101 8.17 24.73 8.70
N LYS A 102 8.71 25.81 8.11
CA LYS A 102 9.39 26.88 8.88
C LYS A 102 8.43 27.58 9.83
N LEU A 103 7.25 27.99 9.34
CA LEU A 103 6.21 28.61 10.16
C LEU A 103 5.78 27.67 11.30
N ARG A 104 5.53 26.39 11.01
CA ARG A 104 5.18 25.38 12.03
C ARG A 104 6.24 25.22 13.11
N ARG A 105 7.53 25.30 12.75
CA ARG A 105 8.63 25.26 13.73
C ARG A 105 8.69 26.54 14.55
N GLN A 106 8.49 27.71 13.94
CA GLN A 106 8.45 28.99 14.67
C GLN A 106 7.28 29.04 15.66
N PHE A 107 6.07 28.66 15.24
CA PHE A 107 4.92 28.59 16.15
C PHE A 107 5.15 27.58 17.27
N ARG A 108 5.79 26.42 17.01
CA ARG A 108 6.10 25.44 18.05
C ARG A 108 7.08 25.97 19.10
N LEU A 109 8.07 26.76 18.70
CA LEU A 109 9.06 27.34 19.62
C LEU A 109 8.45 28.47 20.45
N ILE A 110 7.54 29.26 19.88
CA ILE A 110 6.84 30.32 20.62
C ILE A 110 5.83 29.73 21.60
N VAL A 111 5.16 28.63 21.21
CA VAL A 111 4.30 27.88 22.13
C VAL A 111 5.16 27.33 23.28
N ASN A 112 6.19 26.53 22.99
CA ASN A 112 7.00 25.90 24.04
C ASN A 112 7.89 26.86 24.88
N GLN A 113 7.92 28.15 24.56
CA GLN A 113 8.70 29.15 25.29
C GLN A 113 7.85 29.98 26.26
N GLY A 114 6.52 29.97 26.13
CA GLY A 114 5.60 30.44 27.17
C GLY A 114 5.36 29.39 28.26
N ASP A 115 5.53 28.11 27.91
CA ASP A 115 5.16 26.97 28.74
C ASP A 115 6.20 26.68 29.85
N GLU A 116 7.45 27.15 29.74
CA GLU A 116 8.48 26.87 30.75
C GLU A 116 8.42 27.80 31.98
N GLU A 117 7.85 29.00 31.85
CA GLU A 117 7.63 29.91 32.98
C GLU A 117 6.27 29.66 33.68
N ASP A 118 5.27 29.15 32.97
CA ASP A 118 3.95 28.79 33.53
C ASP A 118 3.94 27.41 34.22
N ASN A 119 4.75 26.44 33.76
CA ASN A 119 4.77 25.06 34.30
C ASN A 119 5.34 24.92 35.74
N LYS A 120 5.84 26.00 36.34
CA LYS A 120 6.15 26.00 37.79
C LYS A 120 4.97 26.42 38.65
N GLN A 121 3.92 27.01 38.08
CA GLN A 121 2.69 27.41 38.79
C GLN A 121 1.46 26.61 38.33
N ASP A 122 1.39 26.13 37.09
CA ASP A 122 0.24 25.38 36.54
C ASP A 122 0.02 23.99 37.15
N ASN A 123 1.07 23.33 37.67
CA ASN A 123 0.99 21.98 38.24
C ASN A 123 0.23 21.91 39.58
N LYS A 124 -0.55 22.96 39.91
CA LYS A 124 -1.56 22.92 40.96
C LYS A 124 -2.99 23.11 40.47
N GLN A 125 -3.25 23.66 39.29
CA GLN A 125 -4.61 24.07 38.93
C GLN A 125 -4.86 24.26 37.41
N ASP A 126 -4.90 23.20 36.61
CA ASP A 126 -5.77 23.21 35.41
C ASP A 126 -5.98 21.81 34.82
N GLY A 127 -7.14 21.26 35.12
CA GLY A 127 -7.77 20.31 34.22
C GLY A 127 -7.99 20.97 32.87
N GLY A 128 -7.44 20.37 31.81
CA GLY A 128 -7.52 20.84 30.44
C GLY A 128 -8.95 21.09 29.93
N PRO A 129 -9.08 21.71 28.74
CA PRO A 129 -10.32 22.35 28.31
C PRO A 129 -11.50 21.38 28.24
N SER A 130 -12.53 21.76 29.00
CA SER A 130 -13.80 21.06 29.09
C SER A 130 -14.66 21.37 27.85
N TYR A 131 -14.73 20.42 26.93
CA TYR A 131 -15.72 20.39 25.87
C TYR A 131 -17.00 19.71 26.40
N TRP A 132 -17.98 20.52 26.83
CA TRP A 132 -19.38 20.09 26.95
C TRP A 132 -20.10 20.46 25.64
N ASN A 133 -21.04 19.67 25.11
CA ASN A 133 -21.95 18.73 25.76
C ASN A 133 -21.73 17.26 25.39
#